data_AF-A0A653APP9-F1
#
_entry.id   AF-A0A653APP9-F1
#
_cell.length_a   1.000
_cell.length_b   1.000
_cell.length_c   1.000
_cell.angle_alpha   90.00
_cell.angle_beta   90.00
_cell.angle_gamma   90.00
#
_symmetry.space_group_name_H-M   'P 1'
#
loop_
_entity.id
_entity.type
_entity.pdbx_description
1 polymer ?
#
loop_
_entity_poly.entity_id
_entity_poly.type
_entity_poly.pdbx_seq_one_letter_code
_entity_poly.pdbx_strand_id
1 'polypeptide(L)' 'MERSGLEPKKFFNTSGKLYKEMNLKDKVKDMSKEEVCELLATNGMLIKRPLLVTEDKVLVGFKEDEYSKVK' A
#
# COMPACT_ATOMS: atom_id res chain seq x y z
N MET A 1 -3.29 9.07 -1.93
CA MET A 1 -2.04 8.36 -2.34
C MET A 1 -1.05 9.26 -3.05
N GLU A 2 -1.44 10.42 -3.60
CA GLU A 2 -0.52 11.32 -4.30
C GLU A 2 0.62 11.86 -3.42
N ARG A 3 0.37 12.00 -2.11
CA ARG A 3 1.35 12.42 -1.11
C ARG A 3 2.45 11.40 -0.78
N SER A 4 2.30 10.13 -1.19
CA SER A 4 3.40 9.15 -1.07
C SER A 4 4.31 9.14 -2.30
N GLY A 5 3.86 9.65 -3.45
CA GLY A 5 4.53 9.45 -4.73
C GLY A 5 4.63 7.97 -5.17
N LEU A 6 3.92 7.06 -4.51
CA LEU A 6 3.97 5.62 -4.78
C LEU A 6 2.73 5.17 -5.56
N GLU A 7 2.94 4.21 -6.45
CA GLU A 7 1.83 3.51 -7.11
C GLU A 7 0.95 2.79 -6.07
N PRO A 8 -0.39 2.78 -6.23
CA PRO A 8 -1.31 2.13 -5.29
C PRO A 8 -0.97 0.66 -5.00
N LYS A 9 -0.43 -0.05 -6.00
CA LYS A 9 0.01 -1.44 -5.86
C LYS A 9 1.08 -1.64 -4.77
N LYS A 10 1.85 -0.62 -4.42
CA LYS A 10 2.87 -0.67 -3.34
C LYS A 10 2.26 -0.67 -1.95
N PHE A 11 0.98 -0.29 -1.82
CA PHE A 11 0.24 -0.32 -0.56
C PHE A 11 -0.27 -1.72 -0.21
N PHE A 12 -0.15 -2.71 -1.11
CA PHE A 12 -0.56 -4.07 -0.77
C PHE A 12 0.40 -4.77 0.19
N ASN A 13 -0.19 -5.48 1.16
CA ASN A 13 0.47 -6.46 1.98
C ASN A 13 0.73 -7.74 1.17
N THR A 14 1.77 -7.72 0.34
CA THR A 14 2.16 -8.84 -0.54
C THR A 14 2.51 -10.12 0.22
N SER A 15 2.85 -10.02 1.51
CA SER A 15 3.15 -11.16 2.37
C SER A 15 1.90 -11.73 3.04
N GLY A 16 0.78 -11.01 3.03
CA GLY A 16 -0.46 -11.39 3.70
C GLY A 16 -1.13 -12.61 3.07
N LYS A 17 -1.74 -13.45 3.92
CA LYS A 17 -2.47 -14.65 3.49
C LYS A 17 -3.55 -14.31 2.46
N LEU A 18 -4.31 -13.24 2.73
CA LEU A 18 -5.41 -12.78 1.87
C LEU A 18 -4.93 -12.37 0.47
N TYR A 19 -3.78 -11.71 0.36
CA TYR A 19 -3.21 -11.33 -0.94
C TYR A 19 -2.87 -12.56 -1.80
N LYS A 20 -2.37 -13.62 -1.16
CA LYS A 20 -2.06 -14.90 -1.80
C LYS A 20 -3.32 -15.69 -2.14
N GLU A 21 -4.27 -15.80 -1.21
CA GLU A 21 -5.53 -16.54 -1.41
C GLU A 21 -6.37 -15.96 -2.55
N MET A 22 -6.44 -14.63 -2.66
CA MET A 22 -7.22 -13.96 -3.71
C MET A 22 -6.48 -13.86 -5.05
N ASN A 23 -5.26 -14.41 -5.15
CA ASN A 23 -4.38 -14.30 -6.32
C ASN A 23 -4.22 -12.85 -6.81
N LEU A 24 -4.10 -11.91 -5.87
CA LEU A 24 -4.08 -10.49 -6.20
C LEU A 24 -2.85 -10.10 -7.01
N LYS A 25 -1.76 -10.86 -6.95
CA LYS A 25 -0.54 -10.59 -7.73
C LYS A 25 -0.80 -10.46 -9.23
N ASP A 26 -1.67 -11.28 -9.78
CA ASP A 26 -1.99 -11.25 -11.20
C ASP A 26 -3.14 -10.29 -11.50
N LYS A 27 -4.13 -10.19 -10.61
CA LYS A 27 -5.25 -9.25 -10.77
C LYS A 27 -4.82 -7.79 -10.74
N VAL A 28 -3.95 -7.40 -9.80
CA VAL A 28 -3.51 -6.00 -9.64
C VAL A 28 -2.62 -5.50 -10.77
N LYS A 29 -2.18 -6.37 -11.69
CA LYS A 29 -1.45 -5.96 -12.90
C LYS A 29 -2.39 -5.36 -13.94
N ASP A 30 -3.62 -5.84 -13.98
CA ASP A 30 -4.63 -5.46 -14.98
C ASP A 30 -5.62 -4.42 -14.41
N MET A 31 -5.71 -4.32 -13.08
CA MET A 31 -6.58 -3.36 -12.40
C MET A 31 -6.13 -1.91 -12.60
N SER A 32 -7.13 -1.04 -12.71
CA SER A 32 -6.92 0.41 -12.74
C SER A 32 -6.57 0.98 -11.36
N LYS A 33 -6.01 2.21 -11.35
CA LYS A 33 -5.65 2.91 -10.12
C LYS A 33 -6.83 3.00 -9.14
N GLU A 34 -8.02 3.29 -9.66
CA GLU A 34 -9.26 3.44 -8.90
C GLU A 34 -9.70 2.12 -8.28
N GLU A 35 -9.76 1.04 -9.06
CA GLU A 35 -10.11 -0.30 -8.56
C GLU A 35 -9.16 -0.79 -7.47
N VAL A 36 -7.86 -0.52 -7.61
CA VAL A 36 -6.89 -0.85 -6.55
C VAL A 36 -7.17 -0.06 -5.27
N CYS A 37 -7.55 1.22 -5.38
CA CYS A 37 -7.90 2.04 -4.22
C CYS A 37 -9.16 1.50 -3.54
N GLU A 38 -10.19 1.17 -4.31
CA GLU A 38 -11.42 0.58 -3.79
C GLU A 38 -11.14 -0.75 -3.09
N LEU A 39 -10.36 -1.62 -3.72
CA LEU A 39 -10.00 -2.91 -3.14
C LEU A 39 -9.24 -2.75 -1.82
N LEU A 40 -8.27 -1.82 -1.75
CA LEU A 40 -7.56 -1.53 -0.50
C LEU A 40 -8.51 -0.97 0.59
N ALA A 41 -9.52 -0.20 0.21
CA ALA A 41 -10.54 0.33 1.12
C ALA A 41 -11.51 -0.76 1.63
N THR A 42 -11.76 -1.82 0.84
CA THR A 42 -12.64 -2.91 1.27
C THR A 42 -12.10 -3.72 2.44
N ASN A 43 -10.77 -3.92 2.53
CA ASN A 43 -10.17 -4.76 3.57
C ASN A 43 -8.78 -4.29 4.02
N GLY A 44 -8.70 -3.82 5.27
CA GLY A 44 -7.44 -3.36 5.89
C GLY A 44 -6.35 -4.43 6.08
N MET A 45 -6.64 -5.72 5.91
CA MET A 45 -5.63 -6.79 5.87
C MET A 45 -4.80 -6.79 4.58
N LEU A 46 -5.36 -6.22 3.50
CA LEU A 46 -4.67 -6.04 2.23
C LEU A 46 -3.67 -4.89 2.28
N ILE A 47 -3.72 -4.04 3.30
CA ILE A 47 -2.87 -2.87 3.41
C ILE A 47 -1.54 -3.22 4.10
N LYS A 48 -0.42 -2.77 3.52
CA LYS A 48 0.94 -2.95 4.03
C LYS A 48 1.15 -2.17 5.33
N ARG A 49 1.91 -2.75 6.25
CA ARG A 49 2.17 -2.20 7.60
C ARG A 49 3.67 -2.21 7.90
N PRO A 50 4.20 -1.25 8.68
CA PRO A 50 3.52 -0.05 9.21
C PRO A 50 3.17 0.98 8.12
N LEU A 51 2.24 1.87 8.41
CA LEU A 51 1.86 3.01 7.57
C LEU A 51 2.01 4.27 8.41
N LEU A 52 2.82 5.22 7.94
CA LEU A 52 2.99 6.51 8.59
C LEU A 52 2.41 7.58 7.67
N VAL A 53 1.46 8.35 8.18
CA VAL A 53 0.81 9.46 7.47
C VAL A 53 1.12 10.73 8.25
N THR A 54 1.83 11.66 7.64
CA THR A 54 2.09 13.00 8.19
C THR A 54 1.26 14.04 7.43
N GLU A 55 1.51 15.35 7.62
CA GLU A 55 0.84 16.41 6.87
C GLU A 55 1.38 16.57 5.44
N ASP A 56 2.65 16.23 5.21
CA ASP A 56 3.29 16.35 3.89
C ASP A 56 3.55 15.01 3.21
N LYS A 57 3.80 13.94 3.97
CA LYS A 57 4.26 12.65 3.43
C LYS A 57 3.43 11.46 3.90
N VAL A 58 3.49 10.38 3.12
CA VAL A 58 2.94 9.08 3.47
C VAL A 58 4.01 8.02 3.22
N LEU A 59 4.46 7.36 4.29
CA LEU A 59 5.43 6.27 4.23
C LEU A 59 4.70 4.92 4.35
N VAL A 60 5.05 4.00 3.44
CA VAL A 60 4.44 2.67 3.36
C VAL A 60 5.48 1.61 3.66
N GLY A 61 5.22 0.81 4.70
CA GLY A 61 6.19 -0.10 5.29
C GLY A 61 7.19 0.62 6.20
N PHE A 62 8.19 -0.12 6.66
CA PHE A 62 9.30 0.43 7.43
C PHE A 62 10.54 0.54 6.53
N LYS A 63 11.07 1.76 6.43
CA LYS A 63 12.36 2.06 5.80
C LYS A 63 13.05 3.09 6.67
N GLU A 64 14.14 2.69 7.32
CA GLU A 64 14.84 3.51 8.31
C GLU A 64 15.25 4.88 7.75
N ASP A 65 15.81 4.91 6.55
CA ASP A 65 16.22 6.15 5.86
C ASP A 65 15.06 7.14 5.66
N GLU A 66 13.86 6.64 5.35
CA GLU A 66 12.68 7.50 5.15
C GLU A 66 12.07 7.95 6.49
N TYR A 67 12.06 7.07 7.49
CA TYR A 67 11.57 7.41 8.83
C TYR A 67 12.51 8.40 9.54
N SER A 68 13.83 8.31 9.34
CA SER A 68 14.80 9.25 9.91
C SER A 68 14.64 10.68 9.36
N LYS A 69 14.10 10.83 8.14
CA LYS A 69 13.78 12.12 7.53
C LYS A 69 12.47 12.72 8.01
N VAL A 70 11.63 11.94 8.69
CA VAL A 70 10.42 12.43 9.34
C VAL A 70 10.83 12.89 10.75
N LYS A 71 10.98 14.20 10.91
CA LYS A 71 11.19 14.84 12.22
C LYS A 71 9.86 15.24 12.83
#